data_AF-A0A8T5UXG6-F1
#
_entry.id   AF-A0A8T5UXG6-F1
#
_cell.length_a   1.000
_cell.length_b   1.000
_cell.length_c   1.000
_cell.angle_alpha   90.00
_cell.angle_beta   90.00
_cell.angle_gamma   90.00
#
_symmetry.space_group_name_H-M   'P 1'
#
loop_
_entity.id
_entity.type
_entity.pdbx_description
1 polymer ?
#
loop_
_entity_poly.entity_id
_entity_poly.type
_entity_poly.pdbx_seq_one_letter_code
_entity_poly.pdbx_strand_id
1 'polypeptide(L)'
;MDQLDSDIAEVVITKGNSPEESVLDGIEKLGGISKFIDDGDQVFIKINLRLPFGFPTNTNLDTLKAIIQSCNSAGAKKVYVGSFPIEDITVKAISDSLQLKDYFKEIKIPFPILLLRNSALLVSEKKLAKLEKLNIEIESLFLKTSDLSDRLTHQLSGIKIDFSSQRDHLHRQFMDMYE
;
A
#
# COMPACT_ATOMS: atom_id res chain seq x y z
N MET A 1 -5.96 22.25 39.89
CA MET A 1 -6.68 20.98 40.13
C MET A 1 -6.27 20.08 38.98
N ASP A 2 -4.99 19.72 38.96
CA ASP A 2 -4.39 18.89 37.90
C ASP A 2 -3.89 17.63 38.61
N GLN A 3 -4.74 16.61 38.64
CA GLN A 3 -4.38 15.27 39.10
C GLN A 3 -5.11 14.28 38.20
N LEU A 4 -4.37 13.74 37.23
CA LEU A 4 -4.23 12.32 36.85
C LEU A 4 -3.69 12.27 35.42
N ASP A 5 -2.38 12.06 35.25
CA ASP A 5 -1.88 11.52 33.98
C ASP A 5 -0.48 10.90 34.14
N SER A 6 -0.26 10.15 35.22
CA SER A 6 1.08 9.68 35.60
C SER A 6 1.29 8.17 35.57
N ASP A 7 0.58 7.39 34.75
CA ASP A 7 0.89 5.95 34.65
C ASP A 7 0.52 5.26 33.33
N ILE A 8 0.29 6.02 32.25
CA ILE A 8 0.06 5.39 30.93
C ILE A 8 1.39 5.21 30.22
N ALA A 9 1.76 3.95 29.96
CA ALA A 9 2.98 3.62 29.25
C ALA A 9 2.97 4.17 27.81
N GLU A 10 4.10 4.71 27.35
CA GLU A 10 4.30 5.09 25.95
C GLU A 10 4.64 3.88 25.08
N VAL A 11 5.24 2.85 25.68
CA VAL A 11 5.65 1.60 25.02
C VAL A 11 5.32 0.43 25.92
N VAL A 12 4.66 -0.59 25.36
CA VAL A 12 4.28 -1.82 26.06
C VAL A 12 4.85 -3.02 25.34
N ILE A 13 5.37 -3.98 26.10
CA ILE A 13 5.75 -5.30 25.61
C ILE A 13 4.81 -6.32 26.27
N THR A 14 4.15 -7.14 25.45
CA THR A 14 3.18 -8.14 25.90
C THR A 14 3.52 -9.53 25.36
N LYS A 15 3.01 -10.55 26.04
CA LYS A 15 3.13 -11.94 25.63
C LYS A 15 1.85 -12.67 26.02
N GLY A 16 1.08 -13.09 25.02
CA GLY A 16 -0.10 -13.94 25.19
C GLY A 16 0.10 -15.32 24.57
N ASN A 17 -0.91 -16.17 24.71
CA ASN A 17 -0.98 -17.50 24.10
C ASN A 17 -1.39 -17.44 22.61
N SER A 18 -1.92 -16.30 22.16
CA SER A 18 -2.24 -16.03 20.76
C SER A 18 -1.82 -14.60 20.34
N PRO A 19 -1.72 -14.33 19.02
CA PRO A 19 -1.51 -12.98 18.49
C PRO A 19 -2.61 -11.99 18.88
N GLU A 20 -3.87 -12.45 18.98
CA GLU A 20 -5.02 -11.66 19.42
C GLU A 20 -4.89 -11.28 20.91
N GLU A 21 -4.61 -12.25 21.78
CA GLU A 21 -4.43 -12.00 23.21
C GLU A 21 -3.29 -11.01 23.46
N SER A 22 -2.18 -11.18 22.74
CA SER A 22 -1.00 -10.31 22.87
C SER A 22 -1.30 -8.87 22.48
N VAL A 23 -2.06 -8.62 21.40
CA VAL A 23 -2.36 -7.26 20.96
C VAL A 23 -3.41 -6.59 21.84
N LEU A 24 -4.42 -7.32 22.32
CA LEU A 24 -5.45 -6.79 23.21
C LEU A 24 -4.86 -6.38 24.58
N ASP A 25 -4.01 -7.22 25.18
CA ASP A 25 -3.27 -6.88 26.40
C ASP A 25 -2.38 -5.64 26.19
N GLY A 26 -1.79 -5.50 25.01
CA GLY A 26 -0.96 -4.34 24.64
C GLY A 26 -1.78 -3.06 24.57
N ILE A 27 -2.91 -3.10 23.88
CA ILE A 27 -3.84 -1.97 23.75
C ILE A 27 -4.35 -1.53 25.13
N GLU A 28 -4.72 -2.48 25.99
CA GLU A 28 -5.22 -2.19 27.35
C GLU A 28 -4.15 -1.45 28.18
N LYS A 29 -2.93 -1.97 28.20
CA LYS A 29 -1.79 -1.36 28.92
C LYS A 29 -1.35 0.00 28.35
N LEU A 30 -1.69 0.28 27.09
CA LEU A 30 -1.49 1.59 26.47
C LEU A 30 -2.57 2.62 26.85
N GLY A 31 -3.56 2.23 27.67
CA GLY A 31 -4.69 3.08 28.07
C GLY A 31 -5.99 2.80 27.31
N GLY A 32 -6.07 1.65 26.64
CA GLY A 32 -7.23 1.25 25.85
C GLY A 32 -7.25 1.87 24.45
N ILE A 33 -8.06 1.29 23.56
CA ILE A 33 -8.14 1.76 22.18
C ILE A 33 -8.76 3.16 22.07
N SER A 34 -9.63 3.53 23.01
CA SER A 34 -10.26 4.87 23.08
C SER A 34 -9.27 6.00 23.35
N LYS A 35 -8.02 5.70 23.74
CA LYS A 35 -6.95 6.71 23.78
C LYS A 35 -6.57 7.22 22.38
N PHE A 36 -6.82 6.42 21.35
CA PHE A 36 -6.40 6.70 19.97
C PHE A 36 -7.57 6.97 19.03
N ILE A 37 -8.79 6.63 19.43
CA ILE A 37 -9.98 6.62 18.58
C ILE A 37 -11.17 7.15 19.38
N ASP A 38 -11.79 8.19 18.86
CA ASP A 38 -13.01 8.77 19.42
C ASP A 38 -14.27 8.22 18.73
N ASP A 39 -15.41 8.35 19.40
CA ASP A 39 -16.71 7.96 18.82
C ASP A 39 -16.98 8.77 17.55
N GLY A 40 -17.36 8.07 16.48
CA GLY A 40 -17.62 8.67 15.17
C GLY A 40 -16.40 8.79 14.24
N ASP A 41 -15.20 8.41 14.68
CA ASP A 41 -13.98 8.52 13.87
C ASP A 41 -14.00 7.64 12.61
N GLN A 42 -13.28 8.10 11.58
CA GLN A 42 -12.92 7.26 10.44
C GLN A 42 -11.47 6.81 10.58
N VAL A 43 -11.27 5.50 10.70
CA VAL A 43 -9.97 4.90 11.00
C VAL A 43 -9.42 4.25 9.74
N PHE A 44 -8.16 4.54 9.42
CA PHE A 44 -7.44 3.88 8.33
C PHE A 44 -6.28 3.05 8.87
N ILE A 45 -6.34 1.74 8.68
CA ILE A 45 -5.33 0.78 9.11
C ILE A 45 -4.44 0.43 7.91
N LYS A 46 -3.22 0.92 7.91
CA LYS A 46 -2.22 0.59 6.89
C LYS A 46 -1.52 -0.72 7.25
N ILE A 47 -1.70 -1.73 6.41
CA ILE A 47 -1.03 -3.03 6.53
C ILE A 47 -0.02 -3.24 5.39
N ASN A 48 0.83 -4.25 5.54
CA ASN A 48 1.73 -4.70 4.49
C ASN A 48 1.26 -6.06 3.98
N LEU A 49 0.72 -6.09 2.77
CA LEU A 49 0.38 -7.33 2.05
C LEU A 49 1.48 -7.66 1.04
N ARG A 50 2.12 -8.81 1.20
CA ARG A 50 3.03 -9.39 0.20
C ARG A 50 2.46 -10.71 -0.30
N LEU A 51 2.83 -11.08 -1.52
CA LEU A 51 2.51 -12.39 -2.09
C LEU A 51 3.05 -13.53 -1.21
N PRO A 52 2.40 -14.70 -1.22
CA PRO A 52 2.78 -15.82 -0.37
C PRO A 52 4.08 -16.46 -0.89
N PHE A 53 5.19 -16.19 -0.22
CA PHE A 53 6.37 -17.07 -0.21
C PHE A 53 6.39 -17.98 1.05
N GLY A 54 5.26 -18.04 1.78
CA GLY A 54 5.08 -18.77 3.04
C GLY A 54 4.05 -18.04 3.91
N PHE A 55 3.01 -18.71 4.36
CA PHE A 55 1.93 -18.13 5.17
C PHE A 55 2.41 -17.89 6.62
N PRO A 56 2.12 -16.78 7.32
CA PRO A 56 1.82 -15.40 6.88
C PRO A 56 3.11 -14.55 6.77
N THR A 57 3.26 -13.72 5.73
CA THR A 57 4.57 -13.07 5.46
C THR A 57 4.86 -11.78 6.23
N ASN A 58 3.88 -10.97 6.67
CA ASN A 58 4.18 -9.71 7.41
C ASN A 58 3.12 -9.26 8.43
N THR A 59 1.83 -9.46 8.18
CA THR A 59 0.75 -9.08 9.11
C THR A 59 -0.07 -10.31 9.47
N ASN A 60 -0.18 -10.59 10.77
CA ASN A 60 -1.05 -11.65 11.27
C ASN A 60 -2.52 -11.21 11.17
N LEU A 61 -3.40 -12.06 10.62
CA LEU A 61 -4.81 -11.72 10.40
C LEU A 61 -5.63 -11.69 11.69
N ASP A 62 -5.25 -12.45 12.72
CA ASP A 62 -5.92 -12.41 14.02
C ASP A 62 -5.62 -11.09 14.73
N THR A 63 -4.38 -10.62 14.67
CA THR A 63 -3.99 -9.29 15.13
C THR A 63 -4.78 -8.19 14.40
N LEU A 64 -4.90 -8.27 13.06
CA LEU A 64 -5.67 -7.29 12.29
C LEU A 64 -7.15 -7.30 12.69
N LYS A 65 -7.75 -8.49 12.85
CA LYS A 65 -9.14 -8.66 13.28
C LYS A 65 -9.37 -8.02 14.65
N ALA A 66 -8.49 -8.30 15.62
CA ALA A 66 -8.57 -7.76 16.97
C ALA A 66 -8.49 -6.22 17.00
N ILE A 67 -7.59 -5.62 16.21
CA ILE A 67 -7.49 -4.15 16.09
C ILE A 67 -8.78 -3.58 15.49
N ILE A 68 -9.29 -4.14 14.39
CA ILE A 68 -10.53 -3.66 13.76
C ILE A 68 -11.71 -3.73 14.71
N GLN A 69 -11.84 -4.84 15.46
CA GLN A 69 -12.89 -4.99 16.46
C GLN A 69 -12.73 -3.98 17.59
N SER A 70 -11.50 -3.71 18.04
CA SER A 70 -11.22 -2.69 19.04
C SER A 70 -11.66 -1.29 18.54
N CYS A 71 -11.35 -0.93 17.30
CA CYS A 71 -11.80 0.33 16.69
C CYS A 71 -13.34 0.43 16.67
N ASN A 72 -14.03 -0.64 16.26
CA ASN A 72 -15.49 -0.65 16.22
C ASN A 72 -16.10 -0.52 17.62
N SER A 73 -15.50 -1.17 18.63
CA SER A 73 -15.94 -1.07 20.02
C SER A 73 -15.75 0.33 20.62
N ALA A 74 -14.76 1.10 20.15
CA ALA A 74 -14.59 2.50 20.50
C ALA A 74 -15.58 3.45 19.81
N GLY A 75 -16.43 2.96 18.90
CA GLY A 75 -17.42 3.78 18.21
C GLY A 75 -16.93 4.34 16.86
N ALA A 76 -15.84 3.80 16.29
CA ALA A 76 -15.40 4.20 14.96
C ALA A 76 -16.55 4.05 13.94
N LYS A 77 -16.90 5.16 13.27
CA LYS A 77 -17.96 5.21 12.25
C LYS A 77 -17.62 4.33 11.04
N LYS A 78 -16.34 4.26 10.69
CA LYS A 78 -15.86 3.46 9.56
C LYS A 78 -14.40 3.09 9.73
N VAL A 79 -14.09 1.83 9.47
CA VAL A 79 -12.71 1.33 9.44
C VAL A 79 -12.36 0.94 8.00
N TYR A 80 -11.27 1.50 7.50
CA TYR A 80 -10.68 1.17 6.21
C TYR A 80 -9.37 0.42 6.42
N VAL A 81 -9.12 -0.58 5.59
CA VAL A 81 -7.82 -1.26 5.54
C VAL A 81 -7.17 -0.92 4.20
N GLY A 82 -5.90 -0.57 4.22
CA GLY A 82 -5.12 -0.24 3.03
C GLY A 82 -3.78 -0.96 2.98
N SER A 83 -3.28 -1.23 1.78
CA SER A 83 -1.94 -1.77 1.58
C SER A 83 -1.28 -1.12 0.36
N PHE A 84 0.05 -1.09 0.37
CA PHE A 84 0.83 -0.74 -0.80
C PHE A 84 1.43 -2.05 -1.34
N PRO A 85 0.95 -2.56 -2.48
CA PRO A 85 1.47 -3.79 -3.06
C PRO A 85 2.89 -3.56 -3.58
N ILE A 86 3.61 -4.66 -3.82
CA ILE A 86 4.90 -4.64 -4.54
C ILE A 86 4.68 -4.02 -5.93
N GLU A 87 5.69 -3.30 -6.42
CA GLU A 87 5.70 -2.66 -7.74
C GLU A 87 5.15 -3.62 -8.81
N ASP A 88 4.25 -3.11 -9.66
CA ASP A 88 3.51 -3.83 -10.71
C ASP A 88 2.50 -4.92 -10.29
N ILE A 89 2.27 -5.14 -9.00
CA ILE A 89 1.19 -6.01 -8.53
C ILE A 89 0.02 -5.17 -8.03
N THR A 90 -1.20 -5.47 -8.47
CA THR A 90 -2.40 -4.77 -7.97
C THR A 90 -2.88 -5.37 -6.64
N VAL A 91 -3.49 -4.55 -5.78
CA VAL A 91 -4.17 -5.03 -4.56
C VAL A 91 -5.22 -6.10 -4.88
N LYS A 92 -5.89 -5.98 -6.04
CA LYS A 92 -6.82 -6.98 -6.54
C LYS A 92 -6.14 -8.32 -6.79
N ALA A 93 -4.98 -8.34 -7.45
CA ALA A 93 -4.23 -9.56 -7.72
C ALA A 93 -3.78 -10.26 -6.43
N ILE A 94 -3.27 -9.50 -5.45
CA ILE A 94 -2.88 -10.06 -4.14
C ILE A 94 -4.13 -10.59 -3.42
N SER A 95 -5.21 -9.83 -3.41
CA SER A 95 -6.44 -10.23 -2.72
C SER A 95 -7.09 -11.46 -3.33
N ASP A 96 -7.09 -11.59 -4.66
CA ASP A 96 -7.60 -12.77 -5.36
C ASP A 96 -6.70 -13.98 -5.05
N SER A 97 -5.38 -13.82 -5.09
CA SER A 97 -4.41 -14.88 -4.80
C SER A 97 -4.47 -15.37 -3.34
N LEU A 98 -4.72 -14.47 -2.39
CA LEU A 98 -4.81 -14.78 -0.96
C LEU A 98 -6.25 -15.06 -0.50
N GLN A 99 -7.24 -15.07 -1.42
CA GLN A 99 -8.66 -15.27 -1.11
C GLN A 99 -9.21 -14.36 0.01
N LEU A 100 -8.70 -13.13 0.13
CA LEU A 100 -9.00 -12.25 1.26
C LEU A 100 -10.44 -11.69 1.27
N LYS A 101 -11.18 -11.85 0.17
CA LYS A 101 -12.55 -11.30 0.03
C LYS A 101 -13.49 -11.83 1.11
N ASP A 102 -13.45 -13.15 1.36
CA ASP A 102 -14.35 -13.77 2.33
C ASP A 102 -13.98 -13.38 3.76
N TYR A 103 -12.69 -13.29 4.07
CA TYR A 103 -12.20 -12.79 5.35
C TYR A 103 -12.70 -11.36 5.63
N PHE A 104 -12.50 -10.41 4.70
CA PHE A 104 -12.95 -9.02 4.90
C PHE A 104 -14.47 -8.89 4.96
N LYS A 105 -15.20 -9.76 4.25
CA LYS A 105 -16.66 -9.86 4.35
C LYS A 105 -17.11 -10.33 5.74
N GLU A 106 -16.44 -11.33 6.31
CA GLU A 106 -16.74 -11.85 7.65
C GLU A 106 -16.57 -10.76 8.71
N ILE A 107 -15.47 -9.99 8.64
CA ILE A 107 -15.18 -8.92 9.60
C ILE A 107 -15.84 -7.57 9.24
N LYS A 108 -16.77 -7.55 8.27
CA LYS A 108 -17.58 -6.39 7.85
C LYS A 108 -16.77 -5.16 7.40
N ILE A 109 -15.60 -5.37 6.81
CA ILE A 109 -14.79 -4.28 6.26
C ILE A 109 -15.14 -4.05 4.79
N PRO A 110 -15.32 -2.79 4.35
CA PRO A 110 -15.53 -2.47 2.95
C PRO A 110 -14.37 -2.96 2.06
N PHE A 111 -14.70 -3.69 1.00
CA PHE A 111 -13.75 -4.19 0.00
C PHE A 111 -13.97 -3.47 -1.34
N PRO A 112 -12.93 -3.11 -2.12
CA PRO A 112 -11.52 -3.48 -1.98
C PRO A 112 -10.76 -2.71 -0.89
N ILE A 113 -9.70 -3.33 -0.36
CA ILE A 113 -8.64 -2.67 0.41
C ILE A 113 -8.15 -1.45 -0.38
N LEU A 114 -8.08 -0.28 0.27
CA LEU A 114 -7.72 0.96 -0.40
C LEU A 114 -6.24 0.93 -0.81
N LEU A 115 -5.96 1.18 -2.10
CA LEU A 115 -4.63 1.46 -2.59
C LEU A 115 -4.32 2.94 -2.36
N LEU A 116 -3.28 3.23 -1.57
CA LEU A 116 -2.73 4.57 -1.51
C LEU A 116 -2.05 4.86 -2.86
N ARG A 117 -2.54 5.86 -3.60
CA ARG A 117 -1.78 6.41 -4.72
C ARG A 117 -0.54 7.11 -4.19
N ASN A 118 0.50 7.17 -5.02
CA ASN A 118 1.60 8.12 -4.85
C ASN A 118 1.01 9.55 -4.93
N SER A 119 0.45 10.05 -3.83
CA SER A 119 -0.24 11.34 -3.75
C SER A 119 0.67 12.48 -3.33
N ALA A 120 1.79 12.14 -2.71
CA ALA A 120 2.82 13.08 -2.30
C ALA A 120 4.20 12.45 -2.53
N LEU A 121 5.15 13.29 -2.93
CA LEU A 121 6.52 12.89 -3.18
C LEU A 121 7.45 13.74 -2.32
N LEU A 122 8.15 13.11 -1.39
CA LEU A 122 9.23 13.75 -0.64
C LEU A 122 10.53 13.57 -1.43
N VAL A 123 11.06 14.68 -1.93
CA VAL A 123 12.30 14.72 -2.72
C VAL A 123 13.36 15.48 -1.94
N SER A 124 14.55 14.89 -1.81
CA SER A 124 15.70 15.59 -1.23
C SER A 124 16.34 16.52 -2.26
N GLU A 125 17.04 17.56 -1.79
CA GLU A 125 17.79 18.48 -2.67
C GLU A 125 18.77 17.75 -3.60
N LYS A 126 19.43 16.69 -3.10
CA LYS A 126 20.33 15.84 -3.90
C LYS A 126 19.62 15.20 -5.09
N LYS A 127 18.35 14.80 -4.93
CA LYS A 127 17.55 14.21 -6.02
C LYS A 127 17.10 15.29 -7.00
N LEU A 128 16.70 16.48 -6.53
CA LEU A 128 16.36 17.62 -7.39
C LEU A 128 17.54 18.02 -8.28
N ALA A 129 18.74 18.18 -7.70
CA ALA A 129 19.94 18.49 -8.45
C ALA A 129 20.30 17.41 -9.50
N LYS A 130 19.91 16.14 -9.26
CA LYS A 130 20.09 15.06 -10.23
C LYS A 130 19.07 15.15 -11.37
N LEU A 131 17.81 15.48 -11.07
CA LEU A 131 16.78 15.70 -12.09
C LEU A 131 17.17 16.83 -13.04
N GLU A 132 17.65 17.96 -12.49
CA GLU A 132 18.15 19.09 -13.28
C GLU A 132 19.30 18.68 -14.20
N LYS A 133 20.30 17.96 -13.66
CA LYS A 133 21.44 17.46 -14.46
C LYS A 133 21.04 16.51 -15.58
N LEU A 134 19.95 15.78 -15.40
CA LEU A 134 19.42 14.84 -16.40
C LEU A 134 18.37 15.49 -17.31
N ASN A 135 18.04 16.76 -17.08
CA ASN A 135 16.97 17.48 -17.77
C ASN A 135 15.63 16.72 -17.72
N ILE A 136 15.26 16.25 -16.52
CA ILE A 136 14.03 15.50 -16.24
C ILE A 136 13.10 16.37 -15.40
N GLU A 137 11.86 16.53 -15.85
CA GLU A 137 10.78 17.19 -15.11
C GLU A 137 10.39 16.40 -13.86
N ILE A 138 10.10 17.08 -12.74
CA ILE A 138 9.79 16.44 -11.45
C ILE A 138 8.55 15.55 -11.52
N GLU A 139 7.59 15.90 -12.38
CA GLU A 139 6.38 15.15 -12.70
C GLU A 139 6.71 13.75 -13.24
N SER A 140 7.86 13.60 -13.89
CA SER A 140 8.33 12.32 -14.42
C SER A 140 8.61 11.30 -13.30
N LEU A 141 8.80 11.74 -12.05
CA LEU A 141 8.95 10.84 -10.90
C LEU A 141 7.64 10.14 -10.50
N PHE A 142 6.50 10.57 -11.03
CA PHE A 142 5.22 9.85 -10.87
C PHE A 142 5.01 8.76 -11.93
N LEU A 143 5.87 8.71 -12.95
CA LEU A 143 5.85 7.63 -13.94
C LEU A 143 6.34 6.32 -13.31
N LYS A 144 6.03 5.21 -13.98
CA LYS A 144 6.66 3.94 -13.65
C LYS A 144 8.16 4.03 -13.90
N THR A 145 8.93 3.26 -13.12
CA THR A 145 10.38 3.18 -13.27
C THR A 145 10.80 2.75 -14.68
N SER A 146 10.05 1.84 -15.31
CA SER A 146 10.25 1.42 -16.70
C SER A 146 10.12 2.59 -17.67
N ASP A 147 9.01 3.33 -17.56
CA ASP A 147 8.66 4.39 -18.50
C ASP A 147 9.65 5.56 -18.37
N LEU A 148 10.10 5.86 -17.14
CA LEU A 148 11.14 6.84 -16.89
C LEU A 148 12.49 6.41 -17.49
N SER A 149 12.84 5.13 -17.37
CA SER A 149 14.08 4.58 -17.94
C SER A 149 14.04 4.58 -19.46
N ASP A 150 12.92 4.20 -20.06
CA ASP A 150 12.72 4.21 -21.51
C ASP A 150 12.79 5.64 -22.05
N ARG A 151 12.11 6.59 -21.39
CA ARG A 151 12.17 8.01 -21.75
C ARG A 151 13.59 8.55 -21.70
N LEU A 152 14.33 8.24 -20.63
CA LEU A 152 15.73 8.66 -20.49
C LEU A 152 16.64 7.99 -21.53
N THR A 153 16.41 6.72 -21.83
CA THR A 153 17.14 5.97 -22.86
C THR A 153 16.93 6.61 -24.23
N HIS A 154 15.69 6.94 -24.59
CA HIS A 154 15.37 7.63 -25.83
C HIS A 154 15.95 9.06 -25.89
N GLN A 155 15.98 9.78 -24.77
CA GLN A 155 16.54 11.13 -24.70
C GLN A 155 18.07 11.15 -24.87
N LEU A 156 18.78 10.17 -24.30
CA LEU A 156 20.24 10.11 -24.32
C LEU A 156 20.80 9.32 -25.50
N SER A 157 20.00 8.44 -26.11
CA SER A 157 20.44 7.62 -27.24
C SER A 157 20.67 8.47 -28.48
N GLY A 158 21.91 8.46 -29.00
CA GLY A 158 22.22 8.97 -30.34
C GLY A 158 21.72 8.06 -31.47
N ILE A 159 21.20 6.87 -31.13
CA ILE A 159 20.65 5.92 -32.09
C ILE A 159 19.16 6.20 -32.23
N LYS A 160 18.75 6.64 -33.42
CA LYS A 160 17.33 6.75 -33.79
C LYS A 160 16.80 5.37 -34.14
N ILE A 161 16.19 4.71 -33.17
CA ILE A 161 15.50 3.43 -33.37
C ILE A 161 14.03 3.75 -33.71
N ASP A 162 13.67 3.62 -34.98
CA ASP A 162 12.31 3.79 -35.48
C ASP A 162 11.96 2.61 -36.38
N PHE A 163 11.05 1.75 -35.90
CA PHE A 163 10.56 0.58 -36.63
C PHE A 163 9.23 0.81 -37.33
N SER A 164 8.76 2.06 -37.43
CA SER A 164 7.44 2.36 -37.99
C SER A 164 7.30 1.85 -39.43
N SER A 165 8.33 2.03 -40.27
CA SER A 165 8.30 1.56 -41.65
C SER A 165 8.25 0.03 -41.76
N GLN A 166 8.98 -0.70 -40.90
CA GLN A 166 8.95 -2.17 -40.85
C GLN A 166 7.61 -2.67 -40.32
N ARG A 167 7.02 -2.00 -39.32
CA ARG A 167 5.68 -2.33 -38.81
C ARG A 167 4.61 -2.12 -39.88
N ASP A 168 4.64 -0.99 -40.58
CA ASP A 168 3.70 -0.70 -41.67
C ASP A 168 3.85 -1.71 -42.80
N HIS A 169 5.08 -2.12 -43.11
CA HIS A 169 5.33 -3.18 -44.08
C HIS A 169 4.73 -4.52 -43.62
N LEU A 170 4.95 -4.89 -42.36
CA LEU A 170 4.38 -6.12 -41.77
C LEU A 170 2.86 -6.11 -41.82
N HIS A 171 2.24 -4.97 -41.46
CA HIS A 171 0.78 -4.80 -41.52
C HIS A 171 0.24 -5.01 -42.93
N ARG A 172 0.90 -4.43 -43.96
CA ARG A 172 0.53 -4.66 -45.36
C ARG A 172 0.64 -6.14 -45.73
N GLN A 173 1.74 -6.81 -45.39
CA GLN A 173 1.91 -8.24 -45.66
C GLN A 173 0.78 -9.09 -45.07
N PHE A 174 0.32 -8.78 -43.85
CA PHE A 174 -0.82 -9.50 -43.26
C PHE A 174 -2.14 -9.20 -43.96
N MET A 175 -2.38 -7.96 -44.42
CA MET A 175 -3.59 -7.62 -45.17
C MET A 175 -3.64 -8.35 -46.51
N ASP A 176 -2.52 -8.41 -47.22
CA ASP A 176 -2.40 -9.11 -48.50
C ASP A 176 -2.62 -10.64 -48.38
N MET A 177 -2.53 -11.21 -47.18
CA MET A 177 -2.81 -12.64 -46.93
C MET A 177 -4.30 -12.95 -46.70
N TYR A 178 -5.14 -11.94 -46.49
CA TYR A 178 -6.59 -12.09 -46.33
C TYR A 178 -7.37 -11.86 -47.64
N GLU A 179 -6.67 -11.46 -48.71
CA GLU A 179 -7.17 -11.45 -50.10
C GLU A 179 -7.01 -12.83 -50.76
#